data_AF-A0A3P7LXA9-F1
#
_entry.id   AF-A0A3P7LXA9-F1
#
_cell.length_a   1.000
_cell.length_b   1.000
_cell.length_c   1.000
_cell.angle_alpha   90.00
_cell.angle_beta   90.00
_cell.angle_gamma   90.00
#
_symmetry.space_group_name_H-M   'P 1'
#
loop_
_entity.id
_entity.type
_entity.pdbx_description
1 polymer ?
#
loop_
_entity_poly.entity_id
_entity_poly.type
_entity_poly.pdbx_seq_one_letter_code
_entity_poly.pdbx_strand_id
1 'polypeptide(L)'
;MALDLLSAVCLIEGGHARVLRAFDHLRRTIGENACFETLVRDFVVHENLSMEQYNLEYSVACIQFINIIVHSPENINLRVYLQYGFQLLGLEDFLTTLQSRPGDKVNRHVDAYMTNRVNCSLLLDDAEAKEAAMEEVSRLEAALEASETSARQAAASFKVNEFCPSRARVAFLKVVLIESIQTVIDVVHALM
;
A
#
# COMPACT_ATOMS: atom_id res chain seq x y z
N MET A 1 -13.51 -2.00 33.41
CA MET A 1 -14.97 -2.26 33.23
C MET A 1 -15.68 -1.24 32.36
N ALA A 2 -15.76 0.06 32.72
CA ALA A 2 -16.50 1.03 31.90
C ALA A 2 -15.85 1.26 30.51
N LEU A 3 -14.52 1.42 30.48
CA LEU A 3 -13.77 1.61 29.23
C LEU A 3 -13.81 0.38 28.31
N ASP A 4 -13.82 -0.84 28.86
CA ASP A 4 -13.95 -2.07 28.07
C ASP A 4 -15.31 -2.16 27.37
N LEU A 5 -16.38 -1.77 28.08
CA LEU A 5 -17.72 -1.70 27.51
C LEU A 5 -17.79 -0.65 26.40
N LEU A 6 -17.25 0.56 26.64
CA LEU A 6 -17.21 1.62 25.63
C LEU A 6 -16.38 1.21 24.41
N SER A 7 -15.27 0.49 24.63
CA SER A 7 -14.45 -0.10 23.57
C SER A 7 -15.25 -1.07 22.71
N ALA A 8 -16.01 -1.98 23.32
CA ALA A 8 -16.87 -2.91 22.59
C ALA A 8 -17.96 -2.16 21.80
N VAL A 9 -18.55 -1.10 22.37
CA VAL A 9 -19.53 -0.26 21.67
C VAL A 9 -18.90 0.48 20.48
N CYS A 10 -17.63 0.90 20.55
CA CYS A 10 -16.97 1.53 19.40
C CYS A 10 -16.89 0.63 18.17
N LEU A 11 -16.89 -0.70 18.34
CA LEU A 11 -16.70 -1.68 17.27
C LEU A 11 -18.00 -2.15 16.59
N ILE A 12 -19.17 -1.79 17.13
CA ILE A 12 -20.45 -2.09 16.48
C ILE A 12 -20.88 -0.99 15.51
N GLU A 13 -21.78 -1.32 14.58
CA GLU A 13 -22.27 -0.38 13.57
C GLU A 13 -22.89 0.88 14.21
N GLY A 14 -22.37 2.05 13.83
CA GLY A 14 -22.78 3.36 14.35
C GLY A 14 -22.43 3.60 15.83
N GLY A 15 -21.77 2.65 16.49
CA GLY A 15 -21.42 2.73 17.91
C GLY A 15 -20.31 3.73 18.21
N HIS A 16 -19.26 3.77 17.37
CA HIS A 16 -18.17 4.76 17.48
C HIS A 16 -18.69 6.21 17.57
N ALA A 17 -19.58 6.60 16.65
CA ALA A 17 -20.19 7.93 16.66
C ALA A 17 -21.04 8.21 17.91
N ARG A 18 -21.67 7.18 18.50
CA ARG A 18 -22.40 7.33 19.77
C ARG A 18 -21.44 7.56 20.94
N VAL A 19 -20.31 6.85 20.98
CA VAL A 19 -19.28 7.06 22.02
C VAL A 19 -18.70 8.47 21.93
N LEU A 20 -18.34 8.94 20.72
CA LEU A 20 -17.85 10.31 20.53
C LEU A 20 -18.86 11.36 21.02
N ARG A 21 -20.15 11.20 20.70
CA ARG A 21 -21.20 12.10 21.20
C ARG A 21 -21.36 12.03 22.71
N ALA A 22 -21.21 10.86 23.32
CA ALA A 22 -21.27 10.69 24.76
C ALA A 22 -20.11 11.42 25.46
N PHE A 23 -18.89 11.34 24.93
CA PHE A 23 -17.75 12.07 25.48
C PHE A 23 -17.85 13.58 25.23
N ASP A 24 -18.38 14.04 24.10
CA ASP A 24 -18.65 15.47 23.90
C ASP A 24 -19.76 15.99 24.83
N HIS A 25 -20.77 15.17 25.13
CA HIS A 25 -21.76 15.49 26.17
C HIS A 25 -21.09 15.54 27.56
N LEU A 26 -20.28 14.54 27.90
CA LEU A 26 -19.52 14.50 29.16
C LEU A 26 -18.70 15.78 29.31
N ARG A 27 -17.90 16.14 28.30
CA ARG A 27 -17.09 17.35 28.26
C ARG A 27 -17.86 18.59 28.68
N ARG A 28 -19.06 18.80 28.12
CA ARG A 28 -19.94 19.94 28.49
C ARG A 28 -20.50 19.84 29.91
N THR A 29 -20.87 18.63 30.33
CA THR A 29 -21.51 18.38 31.64
C THR A 29 -20.53 18.55 32.80
N ILE A 30 -19.28 18.09 32.65
CA ILE A 30 -18.24 18.22 33.69
C ILE A 30 -17.33 19.43 33.50
N GLY A 31 -17.48 20.19 32.40
CA GLY A 31 -16.74 21.42 32.14
C GLY A 31 -15.29 21.21 31.70
N GLU A 32 -15.01 20.13 30.95
CA GLU A 32 -13.71 19.93 30.31
C GLU A 32 -13.48 20.97 29.20
N ASN A 33 -12.24 21.42 29.05
CA ASN A 33 -11.84 22.32 27.97
C ASN A 33 -11.82 21.58 26.64
N ALA A 34 -11.37 20.32 26.65
CA ALA A 34 -11.27 19.45 25.49
C ALA A 34 -11.89 18.07 25.74
N CYS A 35 -12.39 17.43 24.68
CA CYS A 35 -12.97 16.10 24.78
C CYS A 35 -11.88 15.08 25.19
N PHE A 36 -12.18 14.17 26.12
CA PHE A 36 -11.25 13.18 26.67
C PHE A 36 -10.17 13.72 27.62
N GLU A 37 -10.22 14.99 28.00
CA GLU A 37 -9.22 15.61 28.87
C GLU A 37 -9.08 14.88 30.21
N THR A 38 -10.19 14.56 30.87
CA THR A 38 -10.19 13.82 32.14
C THR A 38 -9.68 12.40 31.96
N LEU A 39 -10.02 11.73 30.87
CA LEU A 39 -9.53 10.39 30.59
C LEU A 39 -7.98 10.38 30.50
N VAL A 40 -7.41 11.31 29.74
CA VAL A 40 -5.94 11.39 29.59
C VAL A 40 -5.30 11.78 30.91
N ARG A 41 -5.83 12.78 31.61
CA ARG A 41 -5.33 13.20 32.92
C ARG A 41 -5.34 12.07 33.94
N ASP A 42 -6.45 11.36 34.07
CA ASP A 42 -6.61 10.28 35.04
C ASP A 42 -5.67 9.10 34.70
N PHE A 43 -5.47 8.81 33.41
CA PHE A 43 -4.51 7.80 32.98
C PHE A 43 -3.07 8.20 33.36
N VAL A 44 -2.68 9.45 33.13
CA VAL A 44 -1.34 9.97 33.51
C VAL A 44 -1.15 9.93 35.02
N VAL A 45 -2.14 10.37 35.81
CA VAL A 45 -2.08 10.33 37.28
C VAL A 45 -1.94 8.89 37.76
N HIS A 46 -2.71 7.97 37.18
CA HIS A 46 -2.71 6.57 37.56
C HIS A 46 -1.35 5.89 37.30
N GLU A 47 -0.68 6.19 36.19
CA GLU A 47 0.67 5.68 35.87
C GLU A 47 1.78 6.22 36.79
N ASN A 48 1.46 7.17 37.68
CA ASN A 48 2.38 7.71 38.68
C ASN A 48 2.02 7.30 40.11
N LEU A 49 1.03 6.41 40.30
CA LEU A 49 0.66 5.89 41.61
C LEU A 49 1.72 4.95 42.19
N SER A 50 1.69 4.78 43.52
CA SER A 50 2.49 3.75 44.19
C SER A 50 2.03 2.35 43.78
N MET A 51 2.91 1.36 43.93
CA MET A 51 2.61 -0.04 43.55
C MET A 51 1.38 -0.62 44.27
N GLU A 52 1.05 -0.12 45.46
CA GLU A 52 -0.12 -0.58 46.23
C GLU A 52 -1.45 -0.05 45.67
N GLN A 53 -1.41 1.11 45.01
CA GLN A 53 -2.58 1.76 44.43
C GLN A 53 -2.70 1.53 42.92
N TYR A 54 -1.62 1.08 42.28
CA TYR A 54 -1.54 0.85 40.85
C TYR A 54 -2.39 -0.34 40.40
N ASN A 55 -3.32 -0.10 39.47
CA ASN A 55 -4.12 -1.13 38.82
C ASN A 55 -3.77 -1.30 37.33
N LEU A 56 -3.03 -2.37 37.01
CA LEU A 56 -2.64 -2.68 35.63
C LEU A 56 -3.84 -2.82 34.67
N GLU A 57 -4.96 -3.39 35.12
CA GLU A 57 -6.14 -3.60 34.27
C GLU A 57 -6.75 -2.27 33.85
N TYR A 58 -6.74 -1.27 34.74
CA TYR A 58 -7.20 0.08 34.42
C TYR A 58 -6.30 0.73 33.36
N SER A 59 -4.98 0.64 33.54
CA SER A 59 -4.01 1.18 32.59
C SER A 59 -4.14 0.56 31.20
N VAL A 60 -4.27 -0.76 31.14
CA VAL A 60 -4.50 -1.50 29.90
C VAL A 60 -5.82 -1.09 29.24
N ALA A 61 -6.91 -0.98 30.01
CA ALA A 61 -8.20 -0.54 29.50
C ALA A 61 -8.16 0.89 28.95
N CYS A 62 -7.40 1.80 29.57
CA CYS A 62 -7.21 3.17 29.09
C CYS A 62 -6.57 3.19 27.70
N ILE A 63 -5.38 2.60 27.57
CA ILE A 63 -4.66 2.62 26.28
C ILE A 63 -5.38 1.81 25.20
N GLN A 64 -6.06 0.71 25.55
CA GLN A 64 -6.86 -0.06 24.60
C GLN A 64 -8.06 0.74 24.08
N PHE A 65 -8.80 1.40 24.97
CA PHE A 65 -9.91 2.26 24.58
C PHE A 65 -9.44 3.41 23.68
N ILE A 66 -8.33 4.07 24.05
CA ILE A 66 -7.75 5.16 23.26
C ILE A 66 -7.33 4.64 21.87
N ASN A 67 -6.67 3.48 21.79
CA ASN A 67 -6.28 2.89 20.52
C ASN A 67 -7.51 2.59 19.63
N ILE A 68 -8.59 2.05 20.21
CA ILE A 68 -9.83 1.78 19.48
C ILE A 68 -10.48 3.09 19.01
N ILE A 69 -10.71 4.06 19.90
CA ILE A 69 -11.43 5.29 19.52
C ILE A 69 -10.68 6.07 18.44
N VAL A 70 -9.34 6.08 18.46
CA VAL A 70 -8.52 6.81 17.49
C VAL A 70 -8.35 6.05 16.19
N HIS A 71 -8.08 4.73 16.22
CA HIS A 71 -7.60 4.00 15.03
C HIS A 71 -8.63 3.04 14.42
N SER A 72 -9.75 2.73 15.08
CA SER A 72 -10.81 1.90 14.50
C SER A 72 -11.63 2.55 13.36
N PRO A 73 -11.78 3.89 13.24
CA PRO A 73 -12.53 4.47 12.14
C PRO A 73 -11.91 4.17 10.77
N GLU A 74 -12.74 3.81 9.79
CA GLU A 74 -12.29 3.61 8.40
C GLU A 74 -11.83 4.93 7.74
N ASN A 75 -12.46 6.04 8.11
CA ASN A 75 -12.12 7.35 7.57
C ASN A 75 -10.79 7.85 8.15
N ILE A 76 -9.73 7.85 7.33
CA ILE A 76 -8.39 8.31 7.71
C ILE A 76 -8.39 9.76 8.19
N ASN A 77 -9.20 10.65 7.59
CA ASN A 77 -9.28 12.05 8.05
C ASN A 77 -9.81 12.14 9.48
N LEU A 78 -10.78 11.29 9.84
CA LEU A 78 -11.27 11.21 11.22
C LEU A 78 -10.20 10.66 12.16
N ARG A 79 -9.43 9.65 11.73
CA ARG A 79 -8.30 9.13 12.52
C ARG A 79 -7.26 10.23 12.78
N VAL A 80 -6.88 10.99 11.76
CA VAL A 80 -5.94 12.12 11.89
C VAL A 80 -6.48 13.18 12.83
N TYR A 81 -7.75 13.56 12.70
CA TYR A 81 -8.40 14.52 13.59
C TYR A 81 -8.39 14.07 15.05
N LEU A 82 -8.75 12.81 15.33
CA LEU A 82 -8.75 12.25 16.68
C LEU A 82 -7.34 12.12 17.24
N GLN A 83 -6.39 11.61 16.44
CA GLN A 83 -4.98 11.51 16.82
C GLN A 83 -4.43 12.89 17.22
N TYR A 84 -4.69 13.92 16.41
CA TYR A 84 -4.27 15.28 16.74
C TYR A 84 -4.94 15.82 18.01
N GLY A 85 -6.23 15.52 18.22
CA GLY A 85 -6.93 15.85 19.46
C GLY A 85 -6.23 15.28 20.70
N PHE A 86 -5.84 14.01 20.67
CA PHE A 86 -5.08 13.38 21.76
C PHE A 86 -3.63 13.89 21.87
N GLN A 87 -3.00 14.27 20.76
CA GLN A 87 -1.69 14.91 20.76
C GLN A 87 -1.74 16.25 21.51
N LEU A 88 -2.77 17.07 21.30
CA LEU A 88 -2.96 18.33 22.03
C LEU A 88 -3.21 18.13 23.54
N LEU A 89 -3.70 16.95 23.94
CA LEU A 89 -3.81 16.55 25.35
C LEU A 89 -2.49 16.04 25.94
N GLY A 90 -1.40 16.00 25.17
CA GLY A 90 -0.09 15.53 25.61
C GLY A 90 0.04 14.00 25.66
N LEU A 91 -0.88 13.26 25.03
CA LEU A 91 -0.86 11.79 25.07
C LEU A 91 0.42 11.22 24.47
N GLU A 92 0.89 11.77 23.34
CA GLU A 92 2.04 11.21 22.63
C GLU A 92 3.32 11.28 23.47
N ASP A 93 3.62 12.45 24.04
CA ASP A 93 4.79 12.65 24.91
C ASP A 93 4.73 11.74 26.14
N PHE A 94 3.53 11.58 26.72
CA PHE A 94 3.30 10.68 27.84
C PHE A 94 3.56 9.21 27.46
N LEU A 95 3.05 8.75 26.32
CA LEU A 95 3.24 7.37 25.87
C LEU A 95 4.69 7.08 25.49
N THR A 96 5.41 8.03 24.91
CA THR A 96 6.86 7.90 24.67
C THR A 96 7.63 7.75 25.98
N THR A 97 7.25 8.53 27.01
CA THR A 97 7.84 8.39 28.35
C THR A 97 7.53 7.02 28.94
N LEU A 98 6.29 6.54 28.81
CA LEU A 98 5.86 5.24 29.31
C LEU A 98 6.63 4.09 28.64
N GLN A 99 6.79 4.13 27.32
CA GLN A 99 7.53 3.13 26.54
C GLN A 99 9.00 2.97 26.98
N SER A 100 9.62 4.07 27.47
CA SER A 100 11.01 4.05 27.94
C SER A 100 11.20 3.38 29.32
N ARG A 101 10.12 3.09 30.05
CA ARG A 101 10.19 2.49 31.38
C ARG A 101 10.57 1.00 31.29
N PRO A 102 11.59 0.54 32.04
CA PRO A 102 11.99 -0.86 32.03
C PRO A 102 10.95 -1.78 32.69
N GLY A 103 10.63 -2.89 32.03
CA GLY A 103 9.76 -3.94 32.59
C GLY A 103 8.25 -3.68 32.51
N ASP A 104 7.83 -2.71 31.69
CA ASP A 104 6.45 -2.26 31.68
C ASP A 104 5.50 -3.26 30.96
N LYS A 105 4.42 -3.60 31.66
CA LYS A 105 3.39 -4.56 31.23
C LYS A 105 2.41 -3.93 30.23
N VAL A 106 2.41 -2.60 30.11
CA VAL A 106 1.53 -1.86 29.19
C VAL A 106 2.17 -1.66 27.82
N ASN A 107 3.50 -1.84 27.68
CA ASN A 107 4.27 -1.51 26.47
C ASN A 107 3.69 -2.09 25.18
N ARG A 108 3.26 -3.35 25.14
CA ARG A 108 2.65 -3.93 23.93
C ARG A 108 1.43 -3.15 23.42
N HIS A 109 0.68 -2.51 24.32
CA HIS A 109 -0.49 -1.70 23.98
C HIS A 109 -0.09 -0.30 23.54
N VAL A 110 0.98 0.25 24.13
CA VAL A 110 1.61 1.50 23.69
C VAL A 110 2.18 1.34 22.28
N ASP A 111 2.90 0.25 22.02
CA ASP A 111 3.49 -0.06 20.71
C ASP A 111 2.40 -0.19 19.63
N ALA A 112 1.27 -0.81 19.98
CA ALA A 112 0.13 -0.92 19.08
C ALA A 112 -0.46 0.46 18.72
N TYR A 113 -0.59 1.37 19.69
CA TYR A 113 -0.99 2.76 19.42
C TYR A 113 0.03 3.44 18.51
N MET A 114 1.32 3.40 18.86
CA MET A 114 2.40 4.07 18.13
C MET A 114 2.51 3.60 16.67
N THR A 115 2.36 2.29 16.43
CA THR A 115 2.43 1.70 15.09
C THR A 115 1.23 2.08 14.22
N ASN A 116 0.06 2.29 14.82
CA ASN A 116 -1.18 2.62 14.10
C ASN A 116 -1.33 4.12 13.81
N ARG A 117 -0.38 4.96 14.24
CA ARG A 117 -0.41 6.40 13.98
C ARG A 117 -0.39 6.70 12.50
N VAL A 118 -1.20 7.67 12.10
CA VAL A 118 -1.19 8.20 10.75
C VAL A 118 -0.10 9.26 10.67
N ASN A 119 0.87 9.05 9.77
CA ASN A 119 1.90 10.04 9.45
C ASN A 119 1.61 10.61 8.05
N CYS A 120 0.98 11.78 8.00
CA CYS A 120 0.61 12.42 6.74
C CYS A 120 1.83 12.78 5.88
N SER A 121 2.98 13.10 6.48
CA SER A 121 4.20 13.39 5.72
C SER A 121 4.66 12.14 4.97
N LEU A 122 4.76 11.01 5.67
CA LEU A 122 5.16 9.74 5.08
C LEU A 122 4.18 9.29 3.98
N LEU A 123 2.87 9.48 4.19
CA LEU A 123 1.87 9.14 3.17
C LEU A 123 1.98 10.01 1.90
N LEU A 124 2.40 11.27 2.04
CA LEU A 124 2.64 12.15 0.89
C LEU A 124 3.92 11.73 0.16
N ASP A 125 5.00 11.50 0.89
CA ASP A 125 6.27 11.03 0.32
C ASP A 125 6.08 9.70 -0.43
N ASP A 126 5.33 8.75 0.15
CA ASP A 126 5.00 7.47 -0.47
C ASP A 126 4.13 7.64 -1.74
N ALA A 127 3.21 8.60 -1.73
CA ALA A 127 2.37 8.89 -2.89
C ALA A 127 3.19 9.47 -4.06
N GLU A 128 4.09 10.41 -3.78
CA GLU A 128 5.01 11.00 -4.76
C GLU A 128 5.97 9.93 -5.32
N ALA A 129 6.55 9.09 -4.45
CA ALA A 129 7.42 8.00 -4.87
C ALA A 129 6.67 6.98 -5.74
N LYS A 130 5.42 6.66 -5.40
CA LYS A 130 4.56 5.77 -6.20
C LYS A 130 4.25 6.37 -7.57
N GLU A 131 3.97 7.67 -7.66
CA GLU A 131 3.71 8.35 -8.93
C GLU A 131 4.94 8.30 -9.84
N ALA A 132 6.12 8.62 -9.31
CA ALA A 132 7.38 8.51 -10.06
C ALA A 132 7.67 7.07 -10.55
N ALA A 133 7.40 6.06 -9.72
CA ALA A 133 7.55 4.66 -10.11
C ALA A 133 6.56 4.26 -11.21
N MET A 134 5.31 4.76 -11.15
CA MET A 134 4.30 4.50 -12.18
C MET A 134 4.67 5.12 -13.52
N GLU A 135 5.25 6.32 -13.54
CA GLU A 135 5.76 6.94 -14.77
C GLU A 135 6.90 6.12 -15.39
N GLU A 136 7.84 5.63 -14.58
CA GLU A 136 8.94 4.80 -15.07
C GLU A 136 8.45 3.45 -15.62
N VAL A 137 7.47 2.83 -14.97
CA VAL A 137 6.83 1.61 -15.49
C VAL A 137 6.22 1.86 -16.86
N SER A 138 5.45 2.95 -17.02
CA SER A 138 4.86 3.30 -18.31
C SER A 138 5.91 3.54 -19.40
N ARG A 139 7.02 4.20 -19.05
CA ARG A 139 8.15 4.41 -19.98
C ARG A 139 8.80 3.10 -20.42
N LEU A 140 9.01 2.18 -19.47
CA LEU A 140 9.60 0.87 -19.75
C LEU A 140 8.66 -0.02 -20.58
N GLU A 141 7.36 0.02 -20.32
CA GLU A 141 6.34 -0.69 -21.10
C GLU A 141 6.35 -0.21 -22.57
N ALA A 142 6.37 1.11 -22.80
CA ALA A 142 6.46 1.67 -24.15
C ALA A 142 7.77 1.29 -24.87
N ALA A 143 8.91 1.29 -24.14
CA ALA A 143 10.19 0.88 -24.70
C ALA A 143 10.24 -0.62 -25.04
N LEU A 144 9.61 -1.46 -24.21
CA LEU A 144 9.48 -2.89 -24.45
C LEU A 144 8.63 -3.16 -25.69
N GLU A 145 7.47 -2.52 -25.83
CA GLU A 145 6.62 -2.63 -27.02
C GLU A 145 7.37 -2.21 -28.30
N ALA A 146 8.14 -1.12 -28.25
CA ALA A 146 8.97 -0.67 -29.37
C ALA A 146 10.09 -1.68 -29.72
N SER A 147 10.73 -2.27 -28.72
CA SER A 147 11.74 -3.32 -28.90
C SER A 147 11.13 -4.59 -29.50
N GLU A 148 9.97 -5.05 -28.98
CA GLU A 148 9.27 -6.23 -29.48
C GLU A 148 8.81 -6.07 -30.93
N THR A 149 8.24 -4.91 -31.26
CA THR A 149 7.81 -4.60 -32.64
C THR A 149 9.00 -4.57 -33.59
N SER A 150 10.11 -3.94 -33.20
CA SER A 150 11.35 -3.93 -33.98
C SER A 150 11.93 -5.34 -34.18
N ALA A 151 11.94 -6.16 -33.12
CA ALA A 151 12.39 -7.55 -33.19
C ALA A 151 11.51 -8.41 -34.10
N ARG A 152 10.17 -8.25 -34.04
CA ARG A 152 9.23 -8.93 -34.95
C ARG A 152 9.45 -8.52 -36.41
N GLN A 153 9.68 -7.23 -36.67
CA GLN A 153 9.97 -6.73 -38.03
C GLN A 153 11.31 -7.28 -38.56
N ALA A 154 12.36 -7.27 -37.74
CA ALA A 154 13.66 -7.82 -38.10
C ALA A 154 13.54 -9.33 -38.43
N ALA A 155 12.85 -10.11 -37.61
CA ALA A 155 12.61 -11.53 -37.86
C ALA A 155 11.82 -11.79 -39.16
N ALA A 156 10.83 -10.94 -39.48
CA ALA A 156 10.08 -11.04 -40.74
C ALA A 156 10.97 -10.73 -41.96
N SER A 157 11.77 -9.66 -41.90
CA SER A 157 12.70 -9.31 -42.99
C SER A 157 13.75 -10.39 -43.25
N PHE A 158 14.28 -11.02 -42.19
CA PHE A 158 15.26 -12.10 -42.31
C PHE A 158 14.66 -13.30 -43.06
N LYS A 159 13.45 -13.73 -42.71
CA LYS A 159 12.74 -14.83 -43.42
C LYS A 159 12.53 -14.52 -44.90
N VAL A 160 12.15 -13.29 -45.25
CA VAL A 160 11.96 -12.89 -46.66
C VAL A 160 13.29 -12.92 -47.42
N ASN A 161 14.36 -12.39 -46.82
CA ASN A 161 15.67 -12.34 -47.46
C ASN A 161 16.33 -13.70 -47.63
N GLU A 162 16.03 -14.69 -46.80
CA GLU A 162 16.55 -16.06 -46.93
C GLU A 162 15.75 -16.88 -47.97
N PHE A 163 14.42 -16.70 -48.01
CA PHE A 163 13.54 -17.46 -48.90
C PHE A 163 13.50 -16.92 -50.34
N CYS A 164 13.66 -15.62 -50.55
CA CYS A 164 13.59 -15.01 -51.88
C CYS A 164 14.73 -15.42 -52.84
N PRO A 165 16.03 -15.32 -52.47
CA PRO A 165 17.13 -15.69 -53.36
C PRO A 165 17.23 -17.20 -53.59
N SER A 166 16.83 -18.02 -52.61
CA SER A 166 16.78 -19.48 -52.76
C SER A 166 15.68 -19.91 -53.74
N ARG A 167 14.47 -19.33 -53.66
CA ARG A 167 13.40 -19.58 -54.64
C ARG A 167 13.76 -19.09 -56.05
N ALA A 168 14.35 -17.91 -56.16
CA ALA A 168 14.77 -17.34 -57.44
C ALA A 168 15.86 -18.19 -58.12
N ARG A 169 16.84 -18.68 -57.37
CA ARG A 169 17.87 -19.60 -57.88
C ARG A 169 17.27 -20.91 -58.39
N VAL A 170 16.36 -21.52 -57.63
CA VAL A 170 15.71 -22.78 -58.04
C VAL A 170 14.83 -22.58 -59.29
N ALA A 171 14.14 -21.45 -59.40
CA ALA A 171 13.36 -21.12 -60.58
C ALA A 171 14.25 -20.94 -61.82
N PHE A 172 15.38 -20.24 -61.69
CA PHE A 172 16.34 -20.05 -62.77
C PHE A 172 16.94 -21.38 -63.26
N LEU A 173 17.37 -22.25 -62.32
CA LEU A 173 17.89 -23.58 -62.64
C LEU A 173 16.86 -24.45 -63.39
N LYS A 174 15.57 -24.35 -63.05
CA LYS A 174 14.51 -25.06 -63.78
C LYS A 174 14.37 -24.58 -65.23
N VAL A 175 14.41 -23.26 -65.47
CA VAL A 175 14.31 -22.70 -66.82
C VAL A 175 15.48 -23.17 -67.68
N VAL A 176 16.72 -23.05 -67.17
CA VAL A 176 17.93 -23.50 -67.89
C VAL A 176 17.89 -24.99 -68.20
N LEU A 177 17.37 -25.81 -67.26
CA LEU A 177 17.25 -27.25 -67.48
C LEU A 177 16.22 -27.58 -68.57
N ILE A 178 15.08 -26.89 -68.57
CA ILE A 178 14.03 -27.06 -69.61
C ILE A 178 14.57 -26.68 -70.98
N GLU A 179 15.26 -25.54 -71.11
CA GLU A 179 15.88 -25.12 -72.38
C GLU A 179 16.93 -26.11 -72.87
N SER A 180 17.73 -26.65 -71.95
CA SER A 180 18.74 -27.67 -72.28
C SER A 180 18.09 -28.97 -72.78
N ILE A 181 17.01 -29.41 -72.13
CA ILE A 181 16.24 -30.60 -72.55
C ILE A 181 15.62 -30.37 -73.92
N GLN A 182 15.01 -29.21 -74.15
CA GLN A 182 14.40 -28.89 -75.45
C GLN A 182 15.43 -28.88 -76.58
N THR A 183 16.61 -28.30 -76.33
CA THR A 183 17.72 -28.29 -77.29
C THR A 183 18.15 -29.71 -77.66
N VAL A 184 18.22 -30.63 -76.69
CA VAL A 184 18.55 -32.04 -76.95
C VAL A 184 17.46 -32.73 -77.77
N ILE A 185 16.19 -32.47 -77.47
CA ILE A 185 15.04 -33.02 -78.23
C ILE A 185 15.09 -32.55 -79.68
N ASP A 186 15.34 -31.26 -79.91
CA ASP A 186 15.39 -30.67 -81.25
C ASP A 186 16.55 -31.26 -82.08
N VAL A 187 17.71 -31.50 -81.47
CA VAL A 187 18.86 -32.15 -82.11
C VAL A 187 18.55 -33.61 -82.47
N VAL A 188 17.90 -34.36 -81.58
CA VAL A 188 17.50 -35.75 -81.87
C VAL A 188 16.48 -35.80 -83.02
N HIS A 189 15.53 -34.86 -83.05
CA HIS A 189 14.53 -34.79 -84.11
C HIS A 189 15.12 -34.41 -85.47
N ALA A 190 16.20 -33.61 -85.49
CA ALA A 190 16.91 -33.24 -86.72
C ALA A 190 17.82 -34.36 -87.28
N LEU A 191 18.12 -35.39 -86.48
CA LEU A 191 18.96 -36.53 -86.86
C LEU A 191 18.16 -37.76 -87.31
N MET A 192 16.82 -37.73 -87.21
CA MET A 192 15.89 -38.73 -87.73
C MET A 192 15.29 -38.28 -89.06
#